data_AF-A0A1E2VBA7-F1
#
_entry.id   AF-A0A1E2VBA7-F1
#
_cell.length_a   1.000
_cell.length_b   1.000
_cell.length_c   1.000
_cell.angle_alpha   90.00
_cell.angle_beta   90.00
_cell.angle_gamma   90.00
#
_symmetry.space_group_name_H-M   'P 1'
#
loop_
_entity.id
_entity.type
_entity.pdbx_description
1 polymer ?
#
loop_
_entity_poly.entity_id
_entity_poly.type
_entity_poly.pdbx_seq_one_letter_code
_entity_poly.pdbx_strand_id
1 'polypeptide(L)'
;MKFTDVVVNRAERFSIGIEEDSGRFYLSIPVRNEYADYEEYYEITKEAYELYKKDLNNALEFVDKCRSRQVDGLLIQKPGRLRGTPL
;
A
#
# COMPACT_ATOMS: atom_id res chain seq x y z
N MET A 1 -11.81 -10.52 0.65
CA MET A 1 -10.73 -9.71 0.11
C MET A 1 -9.44 -10.46 0.31
N LYS A 2 -8.84 -10.91 -0.78
CA LYS A 2 -7.59 -11.65 -0.77
C LYS A 2 -6.54 -10.79 -1.46
N PHE A 3 -5.50 -10.40 -0.73
CA PHE A 3 -4.41 -9.58 -1.23
C PHE A 3 -3.22 -10.49 -1.54
N THR A 4 -2.72 -10.40 -2.76
CA THR A 4 -1.56 -11.18 -3.22
C THR A 4 -0.46 -10.21 -3.64
N ASP A 5 0.63 -10.19 -2.86
CA ASP A 5 1.82 -9.41 -3.17
C ASP A 5 2.54 -9.99 -4.38
N VAL A 6 2.88 -9.11 -5.32
CA VAL A 6 3.63 -9.46 -6.53
C VAL A 6 5.09 -9.02 -6.39
N VAL A 7 5.33 -7.87 -5.76
CA VAL A 7 6.66 -7.34 -5.49
C VAL A 7 6.71 -6.77 -4.08
N VAL A 8 7.80 -7.04 -3.35
CA VAL A 8 8.02 -6.55 -2.00
C VAL A 8 9.35 -5.80 -1.94
N ASN A 9 9.32 -4.54 -1.54
CA ASN A 9 10.51 -3.76 -1.22
C ASN A 9 10.71 -3.73 0.29
N ARG A 10 11.67 -4.53 0.78
CA ARG A 10 11.98 -4.60 2.22
C ARG A 10 12.80 -3.42 2.74
N ALA A 11 13.58 -2.76 1.88
CA ALA A 11 14.40 -1.61 2.27
C ALA A 11 13.50 -0.41 2.55
N GLU A 12 12.58 -0.14 1.62
CA GLU A 12 11.65 0.99 1.68
C GLU A 12 10.29 0.60 2.26
N ARG A 13 10.13 -0.64 2.75
CA ARG A 13 8.94 -1.16 3.45
C ARG A 13 7.62 -0.86 2.73
N PHE A 14 7.45 -1.42 1.55
CA PHE A 14 6.17 -1.44 0.86
C PHE A 14 6.04 -2.68 -0.02
N SER A 15 4.80 -3.04 -0.36
CA SER A 15 4.50 -4.11 -1.31
C SER A 15 3.58 -3.60 -2.42
N ILE A 16 3.59 -4.26 -3.57
CA ILE A 16 2.70 -3.99 -4.69
C ILE A 16 2.05 -5.30 -5.09
N GLY A 17 0.74 -5.29 -5.28
CA GLY A 17 -0.01 -6.52 -5.52
C GLY A 17 -1.37 -6.32 -6.16
N ILE A 18 -2.13 -7.40 -6.16
CA ILE A 18 -3.48 -7.48 -6.71
C ILE A 18 -4.43 -7.99 -5.63
N GLU A 19 -5.55 -7.30 -5.47
CA GLU A 19 -6.69 -7.77 -4.69
C GLU A 19 -7.51 -8.70 -5.57
N GLU A 20 -7.49 -10.00 -5.29
CA GLU A 20 -7.99 -11.04 -6.21
C GLU A 20 -9.51 -11.01 -6.40
N ASP A 21 -10.28 -10.56 -5.40
CA ASP A 21 -11.75 -10.60 -5.51
C ASP A 21 -12.28 -9.51 -6.47
N SER A 22 -11.66 -8.32 -6.49
CA SER A 22 -12.05 -7.20 -7.37
C SER A 22 -11.12 -6.99 -8.56
N GLY A 23 -9.95 -7.62 -8.58
CA GLY A 23 -8.91 -7.40 -9.59
C GLY A 23 -8.22 -6.04 -9.50
N ARG A 24 -8.39 -5.32 -8.39
CA ARG A 24 -7.76 -4.01 -8.17
C ARG A 24 -6.27 -4.16 -7.88
N PHE A 25 -5.48 -3.23 -8.38
CA PHE A 25 -4.06 -3.14 -8.07
C PHE A 25 -3.87 -2.29 -6.81
N TYR A 26 -2.89 -2.66 -5.99
CA TYR A 26 -2.59 -1.92 -4.77
C TYR A 26 -1.10 -1.70 -4.56
N LEU A 27 -0.81 -0.67 -3.77
CA LEU A 27 0.42 -0.53 -3.02
C LEU A 27 0.09 -0.61 -1.52
N SER A 28 0.82 -1.42 -0.76
CA SER A 28 0.65 -1.53 0.68
C SER A 28 1.88 -1.03 1.45
N ILE A 29 1.62 -0.47 2.63
CA ILE A 29 2.65 -0.10 3.60
C ILE A 29 2.35 -0.74 4.95
N PRO A 30 3.37 -1.19 5.70
CA PRO A 30 3.18 -1.67 7.05
C PRO A 30 2.98 -0.47 7.99
N VAL A 31 1.98 -0.60 8.85
CA VAL A 31 1.66 0.34 9.92
C VAL A 31 1.51 -0.40 11.23
N ARG A 32 1.63 0.33 12.33
CA ARG A 32 1.50 -0.23 13.68
C ARG A 32 0.64 0.65 14.56
N ASN A 33 -0.24 0.03 15.34
CA ASN A 33 -0.88 0.67 16.48
C ASN A 33 -0.52 -0.07 17.78
N GLU A 34 -1.14 0.31 18.89
CA GLU A 34 -0.88 -0.27 20.21
C GLU A 34 -1.21 -1.78 20.31
N TYR A 35 -2.01 -2.30 19.38
CA TYR A 35 -2.59 -3.65 19.45
C TYR A 35 -2.06 -4.60 18.37
N ALA A 36 -1.62 -4.07 17.23
CA ALA A 36 -1.20 -4.88 16.09
C ALA A 36 -0.32 -4.11 15.10
N ASP A 37 0.51 -4.88 14.40
CA ASP A 37 1.19 -4.49 13.17
C ASP A 37 0.34 -5.04 12.02
N TYR A 38 0.00 -4.20 11.05
CA TYR A 38 -0.88 -4.55 9.93
C TYR A 38 -0.51 -3.76 8.68
N GLU A 39 -1.10 -4.10 7.54
CA GLU A 39 -0.87 -3.38 6.28
C GLU A 39 -2.04 -2.47 5.91
N GLU A 40 -1.72 -1.27 5.45
CA GLU A 40 -2.67 -0.38 4.78
C GLU A 40 -2.51 -0.50 3.27
N TYR A 41 -3.62 -0.78 2.58
CA TYR A 41 -3.66 -1.02 1.14
C TYR A 41 -4.28 0.18 0.42
N TYR A 42 -3.53 0.77 -0.50
CA TYR A 42 -3.92 1.90 -1.32
C TYR A 42 -4.16 1.44 -2.75
N GLU A 43 -5.31 1.77 -3.31
CA GLU A 43 -5.62 1.48 -4.71
C GLU A 43 -4.72 2.31 -5.64
N ILE A 44 -4.14 1.64 -6.63
CA ILE A 44 -3.33 2.26 -7.68
C ILE A 44 -3.89 1.90 -9.06
N THR A 45 -3.62 2.73 -10.06
CA THR A 45 -4.03 2.42 -11.43
C THR A 45 -3.16 1.31 -12.02
N LYS A 46 -3.64 0.69 -13.10
CA LYS A 46 -2.87 -0.33 -13.82
C LYS A 46 -1.56 0.23 -14.37
N GLU A 47 -1.57 1.48 -14.83
CA GLU A 47 -0.37 2.15 -15.36
C GLU A 47 0.68 2.35 -14.27
N ALA A 48 0.25 2.77 -13.08
CA ALA A 48 1.13 2.90 -11.92
C ALA A 48 1.68 1.53 -11.48
N TYR A 49 0.84 0.50 -11.44
CA TYR A 49 1.25 -0.87 -11.14
C TYR A 49 2.35 -1.37 -12.08
N GLU A 50 2.16 -1.26 -13.40
CA GLU A 50 3.17 -1.70 -14.37
C GLU A 50 4.47 -0.87 -14.29
N LEU A 51 4.36 0.44 -14.05
CA LEU A 51 5.52 1.33 -13.89
C LEU A 51 6.34 0.96 -12.65
N TYR A 52 5.69 0.81 -11.50
CA TYR A 52 6.35 0.52 -10.23
C TYR A 52 6.93 -0.90 -10.20
N LYS A 53 6.26 -1.86 -10.86
CA LYS A 53 6.77 -3.22 -11.01
C LYS A 53 8.06 -3.27 -11.83
N LYS A 54 8.20 -2.39 -12.82
CA LYS A 54 9.42 -2.30 -13.64
C LYS A 54 10.59 -1.67 -12.88
N ASP A 55 10.32 -0.64 -12.09
CA ASP A 55 11.31 0.00 -11.22
C ASP A 55 10.62 0.57 -9.97
N LEU A 56 10.94 -0.06 -8.84
CA LEU A 56 10.36 0.21 -7.53
C LEU A 56 10.65 1.63 -7.03
N ASN A 57 11.71 2.29 -7.52
CA ASN A 57 12.02 3.65 -7.11
C ASN A 57 10.96 4.65 -7.57
N ASN A 58 10.22 4.34 -8.65
CA ASN A 58 9.11 5.18 -9.11
C ASN A 58 7.93 5.19 -8.13
N ALA A 59 7.85 4.22 -7.22
CA ALA A 59 6.78 4.16 -6.21
C ALA A 59 7.06 5.04 -4.99
N LEU A 60 8.31 5.48 -4.76
CA LEU A 60 8.72 6.11 -3.50
C LEU A 60 7.95 7.40 -3.19
N GLU A 61 7.73 8.25 -4.20
CA GLU A 61 6.94 9.47 -4.02
C GLU A 61 5.50 9.13 -3.57
N PHE A 62 4.91 8.06 -4.11
CA PHE A 62 3.58 7.61 -3.71
C PHE A 62 3.58 7.01 -2.30
N VAL A 63 4.59 6.19 -1.96
CA VAL A 63 4.79 5.64 -0.61
C VAL A 63 4.87 6.77 0.43
N ASP A 64 5.60 7.84 0.14
CA ASP A 64 5.73 8.98 1.06
C ASP A 64 4.42 9.77 1.21
N LYS A 65 3.63 9.87 0.14
CA LYS A 65 2.26 10.42 0.21
C LYS A 65 1.33 9.53 1.05
N CYS A 66 1.44 8.21 0.95
CA CYS A 66 0.70 7.26 1.80
C CYS A 66 1.09 7.43 3.27
N ARG A 67 2.39 7.45 3.58
CA ARG A 67 2.92 7.66 4.95
C ARG A 67 2.46 8.98 5.55
N SER A 68 2.40 10.02 4.73
CA SER A 68 1.95 11.36 5.11
C SER A 68 0.43 11.51 5.10
N ARG A 69 -0.33 10.43 4.82
CA ARG A 69 -1.80 10.40 4.80
C ARG A 69 -2.44 11.35 3.77
N GLN A 70 -1.69 11.76 2.74
CA GLN A 70 -2.18 12.71 1.73
C GLN A 70 -3.12 12.07 0.71
N VAL A 71 -3.09 10.74 0.60
CA VAL A 71 -3.86 9.95 -0.39
C VAL A 71 -4.78 8.93 0.27
N ASP A 72 -5.22 9.19 1.50
CA ASP A 72 -6.13 8.29 2.24
C ASP A 72 -7.47 8.05 1.53
N GLY A 73 -7.86 8.92 0.59
CA GLY A 73 -9.01 8.70 -0.28
C GLY A 73 -8.91 7.45 -1.16
N LEU A 74 -7.68 6.93 -1.36
CA LEU A 74 -7.40 5.70 -2.11
C LEU A 74 -7.31 4.45 -1.22
N LEU A 75 -7.50 4.57 0.10
CA LEU A 75 -7.48 3.41 0.99
C LEU A 75 -8.61 2.45 0.63
N ILE A 76 -8.24 1.21 0.31
CA ILE A 76 -9.18 0.13 0.01
C ILE A 76 -10.00 -0.21 1.26
N GLN A 77 -9.36 -0.14 2.43
CA GLN A 77 -9.99 -0.33 3.73
C GLN A 77 -9.87 0.96 4.54
N LYS A 78 -11.02 1.55 4.90
CA LYS A 78 -11.02 2.78 5.71
C LYS A 78 -10.44 2.50 7.09
N PRO A 79 -9.53 3.36 7.59
CA PRO A 79 -8.91 3.13 8.86
C PRO A 79 -9.92 3.35 10.00
N GLY A 80 -9.79 2.54 11.05
CA GLY A 80 -10.58 2.70 12.27
C GLY A 80 -10.07 3.85 13.16
N ARG A 81 -10.71 4.02 14.32
CA ARG A 81 -10.33 5.05 15.32
C ARG A 81 -8.86 4.92 15.77
N LEU A 82 -8.35 3.70 15.89
CA LEU A 82 -6.99 3.38 16.30
C LEU A 82 -6.12 3.04 15.09
N ARG A 83 -6.09 3.95 14.10
CA ARG A 83 -5.24 3.79 12.93
C ARG A 83 -3.76 3.73 13.31
N GLY A 84 -3.03 2.84 12.67
CA GLY A 84 -1.59 2.73 12.82
C GLY A 84 -0.81 3.93 12.29
N THR A 85 0.44 3.99 12.72
CA THR A 85 1.48 4.85 12.18
C THR A 85 2.38 4.04 11.25
N PRO A 86 2.81 4.59 10.11
CA PRO A 86 3.78 3.92 9.24
C PRO A 86 5.05 3.51 9.99
N LEU A 87 5.57 2.33 9.65
CA LEU A 87 6.75 1.72 10.27
C LEU A 87 8.06 2.03 9.53
#